data_AF-A0A7W0XHC6-F1
#
_entry.id   AF-A0A7W0XHC6-F1
#
_cell.length_a   1.000
_cell.length_b   1.000
_cell.length_c   1.000
_cell.angle_alpha   90.00
_cell.angle_beta   90.00
_cell.angle_gamma   90.00
#
_symmetry.space_group_name_H-M   'P 1'
#
loop_
_entity.id
_entity.type
_entity.pdbx_description
1 polymer ?
#
loop_
_entity_poly.entity_id
_entity_poly.type
_entity_poly.pdbx_seq_one_letter_code
_entity_poly.pdbx_strand_id
1 'polypeptide(L)'
;MAAVKRIGVLTGGGDAPGLNPAIKGLVYRAAKRGMETVGLSDGWLSLLNPPFDVIPLDRASVRRWDRDGGTNLGSSRTNPFQTPNELGEQIDKSSEVLGNIEKLGLDAVVACGGEDTLGVAARLAEQGVRIVGVP
;
A
#
# COMPACT_ATOMS: atom_id res chain seq x y z
N MET A 1 18.99 -0.25 13.04
CA MET A 1 17.57 -0.33 12.64
C MET A 1 17.11 -1.77 12.76
N ALA A 2 15.88 -2.01 13.23
CA ALA A 2 15.30 -3.36 13.27
C ALA A 2 15.16 -3.93 11.85
N ALA A 3 15.35 -5.24 11.70
CA ALA A 3 15.21 -5.92 10.43
C ALA A 3 13.75 -5.86 9.95
N VAL A 4 13.53 -5.48 8.69
CA VAL A 4 12.22 -5.51 8.03
C VAL A 4 11.81 -6.96 7.82
N LYS A 5 10.66 -7.37 8.38
CA LYS A 5 10.11 -8.72 8.27
C LYS A 5 8.76 -8.74 7.55
N ARG A 6 7.94 -7.70 7.69
CA ARG A 6 6.60 -7.64 7.09
C ARG A 6 6.40 -6.34 6.31
N ILE A 7 6.03 -6.47 5.03
CA ILE A 7 5.89 -5.35 4.10
C ILE A 7 4.45 -5.26 3.61
N GLY A 8 3.85 -4.07 3.69
CA GLY A 8 2.60 -3.76 3.00
C GLY A 8 2.85 -3.25 1.59
N VAL A 9 2.02 -3.62 0.61
CA VAL A 9 2.06 -3.06 -0.75
C VAL A 9 0.66 -2.61 -1.16
N LEU A 10 0.57 -1.40 -1.72
CA LEU A 10 -0.69 -0.81 -2.16
C LEU A 10 -0.57 -0.22 -3.56
N THR A 11 -1.69 -0.13 -4.27
CA THR A 11 -1.83 0.62 -5.52
C THR A 11 -2.86 1.72 -5.34
N GLY A 12 -2.51 2.95 -5.71
CA GLY A 12 -3.40 4.10 -5.61
C GLY A 12 -3.42 4.95 -6.88
N GLY A 13 -4.54 5.63 -7.13
CA GLY A 13 -4.73 6.47 -8.31
C GLY A 13 -5.29 5.70 -9.51
N GLY A 14 -4.88 6.10 -10.73
CA GLY A 14 -5.31 5.43 -11.96
C GLY A 14 -4.52 4.14 -12.23
N ASP A 15 -5.19 3.16 -12.81
CA ASP A 15 -4.56 1.91 -13.23
C ASP A 15 -3.56 2.13 -14.37
N ALA A 16 -2.38 1.51 -14.25
CA ALA A 16 -1.32 1.57 -15.24
C ALA A 16 -0.82 0.16 -15.60
N PRO A 17 -0.50 -0.11 -16.88
CA PRO A 17 0.21 -1.33 -17.26
C PRO A 17 1.55 -1.43 -16.51
N GLY A 18 1.78 -2.54 -15.82
CA GLY A 18 3.04 -2.79 -15.11
C GLY A 18 2.94 -2.87 -13.58
N LEU A 19 1.84 -2.40 -12.98
CA LEU A 19 1.62 -2.47 -11.53
C LEU A 19 1.65 -3.91 -11.01
N ASN A 20 0.89 -4.80 -11.65
CA ASN A 20 0.88 -6.21 -11.33
C ASN A 20 2.27 -6.89 -11.44
N PRO A 21 3.02 -6.75 -12.55
CA PRO A 21 4.43 -7.17 -12.62
C PRO A 21 5.33 -6.60 -11.51
N ALA A 22 5.17 -5.31 -11.14
CA ALA A 22 5.95 -4.68 -10.08
C ALA A 22 5.67 -5.32 -8.72
N ILE A 23 4.39 -5.53 -8.37
CA ILE A 23 3.99 -6.21 -7.14
C ILE A 23 4.50 -7.66 -7.13
N LYS A 24 4.38 -8.37 -8.25
CA LYS A 24 4.96 -9.72 -8.40
C LYS A 24 6.47 -9.74 -8.13
N GLY A 25 7.20 -8.77 -8.70
CA GLY A 25 8.63 -8.61 -8.48
C GLY A 25 8.97 -8.38 -7.00
N LEU A 26 8.24 -7.49 -6.33
CA LEU A 26 8.36 -7.24 -4.89
C LEU A 26 8.18 -8.52 -4.08
N VAL A 27 7.07 -9.24 -4.28
CA VAL A 27 6.73 -10.47 -3.55
C VAL A 27 7.80 -11.53 -3.74
N TYR A 28 8.31 -11.72 -4.97
CA TYR A 28 9.38 -12.68 -5.24
C TYR A 28 10.69 -12.31 -4.55
N ARG A 29 11.03 -11.02 -4.48
CA ARG A 29 12.23 -10.54 -3.78
C ARG A 29 12.08 -10.60 -2.26
N ALA A 30 10.90 -10.29 -1.74
CA ALA A 30 10.58 -10.37 -0.31
C ALA A 30 10.67 -11.81 0.19
N ALA A 31 10.03 -12.75 -0.52
CA ALA A 31 10.07 -14.18 -0.19
C ALA A 31 11.50 -14.73 -0.15
N LYS A 32 12.36 -14.34 -1.11
CA LYS A 32 13.79 -14.72 -1.13
C LYS A 32 14.59 -14.23 0.07
N ARG A 33 14.12 -13.18 0.74
CA ARG A 33 14.73 -12.59 1.94
C ARG A 33 14.04 -13.02 3.24
N GLY A 34 13.06 -13.93 3.16
CA GLY A 34 12.27 -14.34 4.33
C GLY A 34 11.35 -13.25 4.87
N MET A 35 10.95 -12.29 4.04
CA MET A 35 10.00 -11.24 4.39
C MET A 35 8.59 -11.63 3.93
N GLU A 36 7.59 -11.35 4.77
CA GLU A 36 6.17 -11.47 4.46
C GLU A 36 5.70 -10.25 3.66
N THR A 37 4.84 -10.48 2.68
CA THR A 37 4.22 -9.39 1.90
C THR A 37 2.70 -9.45 2.06
N VAL A 38 2.11 -8.29 2.32
CA VAL A 38 0.67 -8.11 2.48
C VAL A 38 0.21 -7.08 1.47
N GLY A 39 -0.73 -7.46 0.60
CA GLY A 39 -1.45 -6.56 -0.28
C GLY A 39 -2.47 -5.76 0.52
N LEU A 40 -2.52 -4.47 0.28
CA LEU A 40 -3.45 -3.51 0.86
C LEU A 40 -4.48 -3.15 -0.23
N SER A 41 -5.70 -3.64 -0.08
CA SER A 41 -6.75 -3.50 -1.10
C SER A 41 -7.19 -2.04 -1.24
N ASP A 42 -7.48 -1.61 -2.47
CA ASP A 42 -7.95 -0.26 -2.78
C ASP A 42 -7.07 0.87 -2.22
N GLY A 43 -5.75 0.67 -2.22
CA GLY A 43 -4.79 1.73 -1.90
C GLY A 43 -4.82 2.15 -0.43
N TRP A 44 -4.73 3.46 -0.19
CA TRP A 44 -4.75 4.04 1.17
C TRP A 44 -6.08 3.81 1.91
N LEU A 45 -7.16 3.46 1.20
CA LEU A 45 -8.47 3.19 1.80
C LEU A 45 -8.43 2.03 2.80
N SER A 46 -7.68 0.97 2.49
CA SER A 46 -7.49 -0.18 3.39
C SER A 46 -6.95 0.21 4.77
N LEU A 47 -6.21 1.32 4.86
CA LEU A 47 -5.62 1.80 6.10
C LEU A 47 -6.49 2.84 6.83
N LEU A 48 -7.63 3.23 6.27
CA LEU A 48 -8.58 4.17 6.89
C LEU A 48 -9.80 3.49 7.48
N ASN A 49 -10.31 2.41 6.88
CA ASN A 49 -11.60 1.83 7.27
C ASN A 49 -11.42 0.37 7.72
N PRO A 50 -11.37 0.08 9.04
CA PRO A 50 -11.49 -1.29 9.50
C PRO A 50 -12.91 -1.85 9.22
N PRO A 51 -13.05 -3.15 8.90
CA PRO A 51 -12.01 -4.18 8.90
C PRO A 51 -11.00 -4.00 7.77
N PHE A 52 -9.71 -4.21 8.07
CA PHE A 52 -8.64 -4.07 7.09
C PHE A 52 -8.80 -5.10 5.97
N ASP A 53 -9.01 -4.63 4.76
CA ASP A 53 -8.99 -5.48 3.57
C ASP A 53 -7.52 -5.70 3.16
N VAL A 54 -6.97 -6.79 3.66
CA VAL A 54 -5.57 -7.18 3.47
C VAL A 54 -5.46 -8.58 2.90
N ILE A 55 -4.59 -8.74 1.91
CA ILE A 55 -4.43 -9.98 1.16
C ILE A 55 -3.01 -10.51 1.38
N PRO A 56 -2.80 -11.66 2.04
CA PRO A 56 -1.48 -12.28 2.10
C PRO A 56 -0.96 -12.59 0.68
N LEU A 57 0.23 -12.11 0.35
CA LEU A 57 0.83 -12.33 -0.96
C LEU A 57 2.02 -13.28 -0.87
N ASP A 58 2.00 -14.33 -1.69
CA ASP A 58 3.09 -15.27 -1.84
C ASP A 58 3.36 -15.54 -3.33
N ARG A 59 4.41 -16.33 -3.61
CA ARG A 59 4.81 -16.63 -4.99
C ARG A 59 3.72 -17.35 -5.80
N ALA A 60 2.84 -18.10 -5.14
CA ALA A 60 1.74 -18.79 -5.79
C ALA A 60 0.59 -17.83 -6.11
N SER A 61 0.23 -16.93 -5.18
CA SER A 61 -0.86 -15.98 -5.35
C SER A 61 -0.59 -14.96 -6.46
N VAL A 62 0.66 -14.47 -6.58
CA VAL A 62 1.03 -13.50 -7.63
C VAL A 62 1.56 -14.14 -8.92
N ARG A 63 1.49 -15.47 -9.06
CA ARG A 63 2.17 -16.21 -10.16
C ARG A 63 1.78 -15.72 -11.55
N ARG A 64 0.51 -15.32 -11.73
CA ARG A 64 -0.08 -14.93 -13.02
C ARG A 64 -0.25 -13.42 -13.21
N TRP A 65 0.03 -12.61 -12.18
CA TRP A 65 -0.27 -11.18 -12.18
C TRP A 65 0.43 -10.44 -13.32
N ASP A 66 1.59 -10.90 -13.77
CA ASP A 66 2.30 -10.35 -14.93
C ASP A 66 1.53 -10.40 -16.26
N ARG A 67 0.41 -11.14 -16.31
CA ARG A 67 -0.45 -11.29 -17.48
C ARG A 67 -1.77 -10.55 -17.36
N ASP A 68 -2.04 -9.97 -16.19
CA ASP A 68 -3.29 -9.29 -15.88
C ASP A 68 -3.08 -7.78 -16.06
N GLY A 69 -4.03 -7.12 -16.74
CA GLY A 69 -4.06 -5.66 -16.85
C GLY A 69 -4.46 -5.00 -15.52
N GLY A 70 -4.16 -3.71 -15.38
CA GLY A 70 -4.49 -2.93 -14.18
C GLY A 70 -3.74 -3.39 -12.94
N THR A 71 -4.44 -3.42 -11.81
CA THR A 71 -3.93 -3.91 -10.52
C THR A 71 -4.89 -4.92 -9.89
N ASN A 72 -4.36 -6.05 -9.44
CA ASN A 72 -5.12 -7.09 -8.76
C ASN A 72 -5.41 -6.74 -7.29
N LEU A 73 -4.85 -5.65 -6.77
CA LEU A 73 -5.16 -5.10 -5.44
C LEU A 73 -6.29 -4.06 -5.46
N GLY A 74 -6.80 -3.70 -6.64
CA GLY A 74 -7.68 -2.54 -6.77
C GLY A 74 -6.95 -1.22 -6.51
N SER A 75 -7.69 -0.12 -6.64
CA SER A 75 -7.13 1.22 -6.46
C SER A 75 -8.23 2.18 -6.04
N SER A 76 -7.87 3.14 -5.19
CA SER A 76 -8.74 4.26 -4.84
C SER A 76 -8.01 5.59 -5.00
N ARG A 77 -8.80 6.67 -5.10
CA ARG A 77 -8.30 8.06 -5.04
C ARG A 77 -8.31 8.61 -3.62
N THR A 78 -8.07 7.73 -2.65
CA THR A 78 -8.11 8.08 -1.22
C THR A 78 -6.84 8.83 -0.83
N ASN A 79 -7.01 10.03 -0.29
CA ASN A 79 -5.94 10.78 0.35
C ASN A 79 -6.22 10.88 1.87
N PRO A 80 -5.44 10.19 2.72
CA PRO A 80 -5.61 10.25 4.17
C PRO A 80 -5.51 11.67 4.76
N PHE A 81 -4.79 12.58 4.13
CA PHE A 81 -4.65 13.97 4.59
C PHE A 81 -5.82 14.87 4.18
N GLN A 82 -6.65 14.40 3.25
CA GLN A 82 -7.80 15.12 2.70
C GLN A 82 -8.96 14.12 2.52
N THR A 83 -9.47 13.62 3.64
CA THR A 83 -10.62 12.71 3.64
C THR A 83 -11.89 13.50 3.97
N PRO A 84 -12.96 13.41 3.16
CA PRO A 84 -14.22 14.09 3.47
C PRO A 84 -14.93 13.45 4.67
N ASN A 85 -15.46 14.26 5.58
CA ASN A 85 -16.38 13.84 6.63
C ASN A 85 -17.84 13.79 6.11
N GLU A 86 -18.80 13.43 6.98
CA GLU A 86 -20.23 13.36 6.62
C GLU A 86 -20.83 14.70 6.14
N LEU A 87 -20.18 15.82 6.50
CA LEU A 87 -20.54 17.18 6.09
C LEU A 87 -19.78 17.66 4.84
N GLY A 88 -18.89 16.82 4.29
CA GLY A 88 -18.06 17.12 3.13
C GLY A 88 -16.79 17.92 3.43
N GLU A 89 -16.47 18.18 4.70
CA GLU A 89 -15.26 18.90 5.10
C GLU A 89 -14.06 17.96 5.06
N GLN A 90 -12.92 18.48 4.58
CA GLN A 90 -11.68 17.71 4.50
C GLN A 90 -11.01 17.63 5.87
N ILE A 91 -10.85 16.40 6.37
CA ILE A 91 -10.18 16.10 7.63
C ILE A 91 -8.91 15.28 7.39
N ASP A 92 -7.92 15.49 8.26
CA ASP A 92 -6.67 14.71 8.27
C ASP A 92 -6.85 13.45 9.11
N LYS A 93 -6.79 12.29 8.45
CA LYS A 93 -6.83 10.94 9.03
C LYS A 93 -5.47 10.22 8.94
N SER A 94 -4.37 10.93 8.71
CA SER A 94 -3.03 10.33 8.64
C SER A 94 -2.63 9.61 9.93
N SER A 95 -3.03 10.13 11.09
CA SER A 95 -2.79 9.49 12.39
C SER A 95 -3.45 8.11 12.51
N GLU A 96 -4.63 7.94 11.91
CA GLU A 96 -5.31 6.65 11.82
C GLU A 96 -4.52 5.67 10.93
N VAL A 97 -4.02 6.14 9.78
CA VAL A 97 -3.15 5.34 8.91
C VAL A 97 -1.89 4.88 9.64
N LEU A 98 -1.22 5.77 10.37
CA LEU A 98 -0.03 5.43 11.16
C LEU A 98 -0.35 4.33 12.20
N GLY A 99 -1.41 4.52 12.99
CA GLY A 99 -1.83 3.53 13.98
C GLY A 99 -2.22 2.20 13.34
N ASN A 100 -2.80 2.22 12.14
CA ASN A 100 -3.22 1.01 11.44
C ASN A 100 -2.05 0.26 10.79
N ILE A 101 -1.02 0.97 10.31
CA ILE A 101 0.27 0.38 9.89
C ILE A 101 0.91 -0.38 11.05
N GLU A 102 0.91 0.21 12.25
CA GLU A 102 1.43 -0.43 13.47
C GLU A 102 0.58 -1.64 13.88
N LYS A 103 -0.76 -1.52 13.89
CA LYS A 103 -1.67 -2.64 14.21
C LYS A 103 -1.51 -3.82 13.26
N LEU A 104 -1.26 -3.56 11.97
CA LEU A 104 -0.99 -4.59 10.96
C LEU A 104 0.43 -5.16 11.04
N GLY A 105 1.28 -4.61 11.91
CA GLY A 105 2.66 -5.03 12.11
C GLY A 105 3.54 -4.78 10.89
N LEU A 106 3.24 -3.74 10.09
CA LEU A 106 3.98 -3.45 8.87
C LEU A 106 5.27 -2.68 9.20
N ASP A 107 6.41 -3.27 8.89
CA ASP A 107 7.73 -2.65 9.09
C ASP A 107 8.07 -1.64 7.99
N ALA A 108 7.45 -1.79 6.83
CA ALA A 108 7.59 -0.91 5.68
C ALA A 108 6.35 -0.99 4.76
N VAL A 109 6.12 0.06 3.98
CA VAL A 109 5.05 0.13 2.97
C VAL A 109 5.65 0.43 1.60
N VAL A 110 5.17 -0.25 0.56
CA VAL A 110 5.48 0.04 -0.83
C VAL A 110 4.23 0.64 -1.47
N ALA A 111 4.32 1.90 -1.86
CA ALA A 111 3.21 2.64 -2.48
C ALA A 111 3.45 2.73 -3.99
N CYS A 112 2.61 2.07 -4.77
CA CYS A 112 2.65 2.10 -6.22
C CYS A 112 1.57 3.05 -6.77
N GLY A 113 1.94 4.02 -7.61
CA GLY A 113 0.97 4.91 -8.23
C GLY A 113 1.53 6.28 -8.62
N GLY A 114 0.63 7.18 -9.00
CA GLY A 114 0.96 8.53 -9.44
C GLY A 114 1.22 9.53 -8.31
N GLU A 115 1.26 10.81 -8.70
CA GLU A 115 1.61 11.94 -7.82
C GLU A 115 0.81 11.97 -6.50
N ASP A 116 -0.51 11.79 -6.55
CA ASP A 116 -1.34 11.79 -5.34
C ASP A 116 -0.92 10.69 -4.35
N THR A 117 -0.74 9.47 -4.85
CA THR A 117 -0.34 8.30 -4.05
C THR A 117 1.05 8.48 -3.46
N LEU A 118 1.99 8.95 -4.29
CA LEU A 118 3.38 9.16 -3.89
C LEU A 118 3.56 10.38 -2.98
N GLY A 119 2.70 11.40 -3.12
CA GLY A 119 2.65 12.57 -2.24
C GLY A 119 2.22 12.19 -0.82
N VAL A 120 1.22 11.32 -0.68
CA VAL A 120 0.84 10.73 0.62
C VAL A 120 2.01 9.94 1.21
N ALA A 121 2.64 9.08 0.40
CA ALA A 121 3.80 8.29 0.81
C ALA A 121 4.96 9.16 1.31
N ALA A 122 5.28 10.26 0.63
CA ALA A 122 6.34 11.19 1.02
C ALA A 122 6.05 11.83 2.39
N ARG A 123 4.83 12.33 2.60
CA ARG A 123 4.41 12.93 3.88
C ARG A 123 4.42 11.92 5.04
N LEU A 124 3.97 10.69 4.81
CA LEU A 124 4.04 9.63 5.82
C LEU A 124 5.49 9.21 6.13
N ALA A 125 6.39 9.28 5.14
CA ALA A 125 7.81 9.02 5.35
C ALA A 125 8.46 10.09 6.24
N GLU A 126 8.09 11.37 6.10
CA GLU A 126 8.50 12.45 7.00
C GLU A 126 8.03 12.22 8.44
N GLN A 127 6.91 11.53 8.61
CA GLN A 127 6.37 11.11 9.92
C GLN A 127 7.01 9.82 10.47
N GLY A 128 8.04 9.27 9.80
CA GLY A 128 8.85 8.17 10.29
C GLY A 128 8.47 6.79 9.75
N VAL A 129 7.47 6.68 8.86
CA VAL A 129 7.14 5.40 8.21
C VAL A 129 8.21 5.05 7.19
N ARG A 130 8.67 3.79 7.17
CA ARG A 130 9.60 3.32 6.13
C ARG A 130 8.81 3.05 4.84
N ILE A 131 8.92 3.94 3.87
CA ILE A 131 8.15 3.84 2.62
C ILE A 131 9.07 3.82 1.40
N VAL A 132 8.68 3.03 0.39
CA VAL A 132 9.25 3.08 -0.96
C VAL A 132 8.13 3.43 -1.93
N GLY A 133 8.32 4.49 -2.72
CA GLY A 133 7.44 4.86 -3.82
C GLY A 133 7.83 4.17 -5.13
N VAL A 134 6.84 3.67 -5.87
CA VAL A 134 6.99 3.11 -7.21
C VAL A 134 6.08 3.89 -8.18
N PRO A 135 6.64 4.69 -9.11
CA PRO A 135 5.86 5.46 -10.07
C PRO A 135 5.27 4.60 -11.19
#